data_AF-A0A926KDA7-F1
#
_entry.id   AF-A0A926KDA7-F1
#
_cell.length_a   1.000
_cell.length_b   1.000
_cell.length_c   1.000
_cell.angle_alpha   90.00
_cell.angle_beta   90.00
_cell.angle_gamma   90.00
#
_symmetry.space_group_name_H-M   'P 1'
#
loop_
_entity.id
_entity.type
_entity.pdbx_description
1 polymer ?
#
loop_
_entity_poly.entity_id
_entity_poly.type
_entity_poly.pdbx_seq_one_letter_code
_entity_poly.pdbx_strand_id
1 'polypeptide(L)'
;MGLAWVAALPLWLLDSERPGYQALFGAIASGMMFTPLIATSVVVFLLKCPQEQRPRLLGIWPLRPAGRVVWFIVLGMFAPILLVSFSVWVATLLGWLELDLVSFSGFTELLNEQLAPMGMDASSLGLPPMSLLVIAQIASIPIGALFNCLFAFGEEVGWRGWLLPALRPLGTWASLLISSVIWGLWHAPVILLGYNFDRTDVVGLLLMVVGCAAWGVFFGWLRLRSASLWPAVIAHGSLNAAAGLFMLLGAAGAQPDAALVSPLGVAGWIVLAVTSVILFACGQFKKQPVLAEKRQNDGSDVVTPTLGEVL
;
A
#
# COMPACT_ATOMS: atom_id res chain seq x y z
N MET A 1 10.36 6.56 9.79
CA MET A 1 10.33 7.98 9.38
C MET A 1 11.70 8.48 8.93
N GLY A 2 12.72 8.54 9.80
CA GLY A 2 14.04 9.08 9.41
C GLY A 2 14.65 8.44 8.16
N LEU A 3 14.62 7.10 8.05
CA LEU A 3 15.14 6.41 6.86
C LEU A 3 14.42 6.78 5.56
N ALA A 4 13.13 7.11 5.60
CA ALA A 4 12.37 7.52 4.42
C ALA A 4 12.84 8.89 3.91
N TRP A 5 13.03 9.85 4.83
CA TRP A 5 13.61 11.15 4.52
C TRP A 5 15.03 11.05 3.98
N VAL A 6 15.86 10.19 4.58
CA VAL A 6 17.23 9.95 4.08
C VAL A 6 17.21 9.34 2.67
N ALA A 7 16.34 8.37 2.42
CA ALA A 7 16.20 7.77 1.09
C ALA A 7 15.72 8.78 0.04
N ALA A 8 14.77 9.64 0.39
CA ALA A 8 14.21 10.65 -0.49
C ALA A 8 15.08 11.91 -0.63
N LEU A 9 16.10 12.09 0.22
CA LEU A 9 16.93 13.30 0.25
C LEU A 9 17.47 13.73 -1.13
N PRO A 10 17.93 12.84 -2.03
CA PRO A 10 18.37 13.24 -3.35
C PRO A 10 17.29 13.96 -4.17
N LEU A 11 16.00 13.59 -4.00
CA LEU A 11 14.89 14.23 -4.72
C LEU A 11 14.68 15.68 -4.26
N TRP A 12 15.00 15.99 -3.01
CA TRP A 12 14.88 17.34 -2.45
C TRP A 12 16.05 18.25 -2.82
N LEU A 13 17.21 17.68 -3.14
CA LEU A 13 18.43 18.44 -3.44
C LEU A 13 18.64 18.66 -4.94
N LEU A 14 17.92 17.91 -5.77
CA LEU A 14 18.04 17.96 -7.22
C LEU A 14 16.92 18.80 -7.83
N ASP A 15 17.25 19.50 -8.90
CA ASP A 15 16.27 20.22 -9.71
C ASP A 15 15.27 19.24 -10.34
N SER A 16 13.98 19.49 -10.17
CA SER A 16 12.90 18.69 -10.73
C SER A 16 12.83 18.74 -12.25
N GLU A 17 13.36 19.80 -12.87
CA GLU A 17 13.36 19.97 -14.34
C GLU A 17 14.47 19.19 -15.03
N ARG A 18 15.41 18.60 -14.27
CA ARG A 18 16.54 17.91 -14.88
C ARG A 18 16.09 16.68 -15.69
N PRO A 19 16.78 16.36 -16.81
CA PRO A 19 16.54 15.11 -17.52
C PRO A 19 16.66 13.88 -16.61
N GLY A 20 15.68 12.99 -16.68
CA GLY A 20 15.65 11.76 -15.89
C GLY A 20 15.23 11.92 -14.43
N TYR A 21 14.78 13.10 -13.98
CA TYR A 21 14.26 13.29 -12.61
C TYR A 21 13.14 12.30 -12.29
N GLN A 22 12.16 12.13 -13.18
CA GLN A 22 11.02 11.23 -12.97
C GLN A 22 11.44 9.76 -12.83
N ALA A 23 12.42 9.31 -13.62
CA ALA A 23 12.97 7.96 -13.49
C ALA A 23 13.69 7.76 -12.15
N LEU A 24 14.47 8.76 -11.71
CA LEU A 24 15.10 8.76 -10.40
C LEU A 24 14.06 8.77 -9.28
N PHE A 25 12.99 9.56 -9.42
CA PHE A 25 11.87 9.60 -8.48
C PHE A 25 11.26 8.22 -8.30
N GLY A 26 10.90 7.55 -9.41
CA GLY A 26 10.35 6.19 -9.36
C GLY A 26 11.29 5.17 -8.71
N ALA A 27 12.59 5.24 -9.02
CA ALA A 27 13.59 4.37 -8.41
C ALA A 27 13.77 4.61 -6.90
N ILE A 28 13.83 5.88 -6.48
CA ILE A 28 13.94 6.25 -5.06
C ILE A 28 12.67 5.90 -4.31
N ALA A 29 11.48 6.17 -4.86
CA ALA A 29 10.21 5.80 -4.24
C ALA A 29 10.13 4.27 -4.03
N SER A 30 10.51 3.49 -5.03
CA SER A 30 10.57 2.01 -4.94
C SER A 30 11.61 1.54 -3.91
N GLY A 31 12.79 2.17 -3.87
CA GLY A 31 13.83 1.87 -2.87
C GLY A 31 13.40 2.25 -1.44
N MET A 32 12.68 3.35 -1.29
CA MET A 32 12.17 3.84 -0.02
C MET A 32 11.26 2.79 0.65
N MET A 33 10.50 2.02 -0.13
CA MET A 33 9.63 0.93 0.36
C MET A 33 10.35 -0.14 1.21
N PHE A 34 11.68 -0.25 1.14
CA PHE A 34 12.45 -1.15 2.00
C PHE A 34 12.85 -0.55 3.35
N THR A 35 12.63 0.76 3.57
CA THR A 35 12.99 1.43 4.82
C THR A 35 12.26 0.88 6.05
N PRO A 36 10.97 0.45 6.00
CA PRO A 36 10.31 -0.19 7.14
C PRO A 36 10.93 -1.55 7.47
N LEU A 37 11.26 -2.37 6.46
CA LEU A 37 11.98 -3.64 6.64
C LEU A 37 13.34 -3.43 7.32
N ILE A 38 14.11 -2.45 6.88
CA ILE A 38 15.41 -2.11 7.50
C ILE A 38 15.20 -1.71 8.96
N ALA A 39 14.24 -0.83 9.24
CA ALA A 39 13.92 -0.41 10.61
C ALA A 39 13.51 -1.59 11.50
N THR A 40 12.64 -2.47 11.01
CA THR A 40 12.21 -3.67 11.73
C THR A 40 13.36 -4.65 11.96
N SER A 41 14.26 -4.81 10.99
CA SER A 41 15.43 -5.67 11.13
C SER A 41 16.35 -5.18 12.25
N VAL A 42 16.57 -3.87 12.34
CA VAL A 42 17.32 -3.24 13.43
C VAL A 42 16.61 -3.45 14.77
N VAL A 43 15.30 -3.22 14.85
CA VAL A 43 14.55 -3.39 16.11
C VAL A 43 14.56 -4.84 16.58
N VAL A 44 14.31 -5.80 15.69
CA VAL A 44 14.31 -7.24 16.02
C VAL A 44 15.70 -7.70 16.46
N PHE A 45 16.76 -7.14 15.88
CA PHE A 45 18.14 -7.37 16.30
C PHE A 45 18.43 -6.77 17.69
N LEU A 46 18.05 -5.51 17.93
CA LEU A 46 18.26 -4.81 19.20
C LEU A 46 17.48 -5.43 20.36
N LEU A 47 16.25 -5.89 20.11
CA LEU A 47 15.43 -6.59 21.11
C LEU A 47 15.88 -8.03 21.36
N LYS A 48 17.00 -8.48 20.76
CA LYS A 48 17.57 -9.83 20.89
C LYS A 48 16.52 -10.93 20.69
N CYS A 49 15.58 -10.72 19.77
CA CYS A 49 14.55 -11.70 19.49
C CYS A 49 15.20 -12.97 18.90
N PRO A 50 14.95 -14.17 19.48
CA PRO A 50 15.52 -15.42 18.98
C PRO A 50 15.22 -15.62 17.49
N GLN A 51 16.23 -16.01 16.71
CA GLN A 51 16.12 -16.11 15.24
C GLN A 51 14.94 -16.99 14.80
N GLU A 52 14.71 -18.09 15.51
CA GLU A 52 13.63 -19.05 15.23
C GLU A 52 12.22 -18.46 15.41
N GLN A 53 12.07 -17.43 16.23
CA GLN A 53 10.78 -16.80 16.51
C GLN A 53 10.46 -15.63 15.57
N ARG A 54 11.47 -15.08 14.86
CA ARG A 54 11.30 -13.89 14.00
C ARG A 54 10.29 -14.12 12.87
N PRO A 55 10.35 -15.23 12.10
CA PRO A 55 9.38 -15.45 11.03
C PRO A 55 7.94 -15.57 11.54
N ARG A 56 7.76 -16.12 12.76
CA ARG A 56 6.46 -16.27 13.40
C ARG A 56 5.92 -14.95 13.92
N LEU A 57 6.76 -14.18 14.59
CA LEU A 57 6.43 -12.83 15.07
C LEU A 57 5.95 -11.94 13.91
N LEU A 58 6.69 -11.97 12.79
CA LEU A 58 6.40 -11.15 11.62
C LEU A 58 5.25 -11.71 10.76
N GLY A 59 4.73 -12.90 11.07
CA GLY A 59 3.67 -13.56 10.29
C GLY A 59 4.12 -14.08 8.93
N ILE A 60 5.44 -14.22 8.71
CA ILE A 60 6.03 -14.79 7.49
C ILE A 60 5.86 -16.31 7.49
N TRP A 61 6.04 -16.96 8.64
CA TRP A 61 5.98 -18.41 8.79
C TRP A 61 5.62 -18.83 10.22
N PRO A 62 4.81 -19.89 10.48
CA PRO A 62 4.22 -20.81 9.52
C PRO A 62 2.89 -20.33 8.92
N LEU A 63 2.58 -20.81 7.72
CA LEU A 63 1.32 -20.52 7.03
C LEU A 63 0.19 -21.42 7.55
N ARG A 64 -0.25 -21.22 8.80
CA ARG A 64 -1.26 -22.08 9.43
C ARG A 64 -2.48 -21.30 9.92
N PRO A 65 -3.71 -21.78 9.64
CA PRO A 65 -4.05 -22.91 8.76
C PRO A 65 -3.88 -22.56 7.27
N ALA A 66 -3.21 -23.41 6.49
CA ALA A 66 -2.79 -23.13 5.11
C ALA A 66 -3.96 -22.77 4.19
N GLY A 67 -5.06 -23.52 4.24
CA GLY A 67 -6.24 -23.24 3.41
C GLY A 67 -6.84 -21.85 3.65
N ARG A 68 -6.81 -21.36 4.90
CA ARG A 68 -7.23 -19.98 5.21
C ARG A 68 -6.28 -18.97 4.60
N VAL A 69 -4.97 -19.18 4.77
CA VAL A 69 -3.96 -18.26 4.21
C VAL A 69 -4.09 -18.19 2.69
N VAL A 70 -4.25 -19.32 2.00
CA VAL A 70 -4.45 -19.36 0.54
C VAL A 70 -5.67 -18.57 0.10
N TRP A 71 -6.83 -18.75 0.74
CA TRP A 71 -8.03 -17.98 0.38
C TRP A 71 -7.87 -16.48 0.66
N PHE A 72 -7.16 -16.11 1.72
CA PHE A 72 -6.84 -14.70 1.99
C PHE A 72 -5.79 -14.14 1.03
N ILE A 73 -4.91 -14.97 0.47
CA ILE A 73 -4.00 -14.59 -0.64
C ILE A 73 -4.80 -14.33 -1.92
N VAL A 74 -5.74 -15.22 -2.27
CA VAL A 74 -6.63 -15.01 -3.42
C VAL A 74 -7.47 -13.74 -3.23
N LEU A 75 -8.02 -13.55 -2.03
CA LEU A 75 -8.73 -12.33 -1.67
C LEU A 75 -7.81 -11.10 -1.77
N GLY A 76 -6.57 -11.19 -1.27
CA GLY A 76 -5.59 -10.13 -1.37
C GLY A 76 -5.23 -9.80 -2.82
N MET A 77 -5.18 -10.79 -3.72
CA MET A 77 -4.93 -10.56 -5.14
C MET A 77 -6.06 -9.76 -5.79
N PHE A 78 -7.31 -10.22 -5.63
CA PHE A 78 -8.43 -9.71 -6.43
C PHE A 78 -9.26 -8.62 -5.76
N ALA A 79 -9.36 -8.59 -4.43
CA ALA A 79 -10.19 -7.60 -3.75
C ALA A 79 -9.69 -6.16 -3.97
N PRO A 80 -8.39 -5.83 -3.85
CA PRO A 80 -7.92 -4.48 -4.14
C PRO A 80 -8.20 -4.05 -5.58
N ILE A 81 -8.02 -4.95 -6.56
CA ILE A 81 -8.33 -4.66 -7.97
C ILE A 81 -9.81 -4.30 -8.11
N LEU A 82 -10.71 -5.08 -7.52
CA LEU A 82 -12.15 -4.78 -7.52
C LEU A 82 -12.49 -3.48 -6.79
N LEU A 83 -11.86 -3.21 -5.65
CA LEU A 83 -12.09 -1.99 -4.86
C LEU A 83 -11.61 -0.74 -5.61
N VAL A 84 -10.48 -0.82 -6.32
CA VAL A 84 -10.00 0.25 -7.21
C VAL A 84 -10.94 0.42 -8.41
N SER A 85 -11.42 -0.66 -9.02
CA SER A 85 -12.45 -0.56 -10.07
C SER A 85 -13.72 0.13 -9.54
N PHE A 86 -14.17 -0.20 -8.34
CA PHE A 86 -15.31 0.48 -7.72
C PHE A 86 -15.03 1.96 -7.44
N SER A 87 -13.79 2.36 -7.10
CA SER A 87 -13.49 3.78 -6.91
C SER A 87 -13.57 4.56 -8.23
N VAL A 88 -13.16 3.96 -9.36
CA VAL A 88 -13.36 4.55 -10.69
C VAL A 88 -14.86 4.78 -10.97
N TRP A 89 -15.70 3.80 -10.68
CA TRP A 89 -17.16 3.94 -10.83
C TRP A 89 -17.75 5.00 -9.90
N VAL A 90 -17.32 5.07 -8.63
CA VAL A 90 -17.76 6.11 -7.70
C VAL A 90 -17.36 7.50 -8.21
N ALA A 91 -16.11 7.68 -8.66
CA ALA A 91 -15.65 8.93 -9.23
C ALA A 91 -16.49 9.35 -10.45
N THR A 92 -16.86 8.38 -11.29
CA THR A 92 -17.71 8.62 -12.47
C THR A 92 -19.13 9.02 -12.08
N LEU A 93 -19.75 8.30 -11.13
CA LEU A 93 -21.10 8.59 -10.65
C LEU A 93 -21.22 9.97 -9.98
N LEU A 94 -20.13 10.44 -9.36
CA LEU A 94 -20.05 11.76 -8.73
C LEU A 94 -19.63 12.87 -9.70
N GLY A 95 -19.38 12.54 -10.98
CA GLY A 95 -18.99 13.50 -12.01
C GLY A 95 -17.56 14.02 -11.90
N TRP A 96 -16.69 13.32 -11.15
CA TRP A 96 -15.27 13.70 -11.01
C TRP A 96 -14.38 13.08 -12.09
N LEU A 97 -14.87 12.05 -12.77
CA LEU A 97 -14.16 11.36 -13.84
C LEU A 97 -15.12 11.11 -15.00
N GLU A 98 -14.74 11.58 -16.19
CA GLU A 98 -15.41 11.19 -17.43
C GLU A 98 -14.71 9.95 -17.99
N LEU A 99 -15.46 8.89 -18.27
CA LEU A 99 -14.92 7.65 -18.82
C LEU A 99 -14.95 7.67 -20.34
N ASP A 100 -13.86 7.22 -20.96
CA ASP A 100 -13.81 6.89 -22.38
C ASP A 100 -13.46 5.41 -22.55
N LEU A 101 -14.50 4.60 -22.71
CA LEU A 101 -14.40 3.15 -22.88
C LEU A 101 -14.40 2.70 -24.35
N VAL A 102 -14.40 3.65 -25.29
CA VAL A 102 -14.47 3.38 -26.73
C VAL A 102 -13.16 3.71 -27.40
N SER A 103 -12.70 4.96 -27.29
CA SER A 103 -11.44 5.42 -27.88
C SER A 103 -10.25 5.30 -26.92
N PHE A 104 -10.50 5.27 -25.60
CA PHE A 104 -9.43 5.33 -24.59
C PHE A 104 -8.48 6.53 -24.84
N SER A 105 -9.07 7.69 -25.11
CA SER A 105 -8.38 8.93 -25.48
C SER A 105 -7.40 9.38 -24.41
N GLY A 106 -7.74 9.28 -23.11
CA GLY A 106 -6.82 9.63 -22.03
C GLY A 106 -5.60 8.72 -21.96
N PHE A 107 -5.75 7.43 -22.23
CA PHE A 107 -4.61 6.52 -22.35
C PHE A 107 -3.73 6.84 -23.56
N THR A 108 -4.33 7.27 -24.68
CA THR A 108 -3.60 7.71 -25.86
C THR A 108 -2.78 8.98 -25.57
N GLU A 109 -3.37 9.94 -24.85
CA GLU A 109 -2.69 11.16 -24.38
C GLU A 109 -1.50 10.81 -23.47
N LEU A 110 -1.70 9.95 -22.48
CA LEU A 110 -0.63 9.47 -21.59
C LEU A 110 0.51 8.80 -22.36
N LEU A 111 0.19 7.97 -23.37
CA LEU A 111 1.20 7.32 -24.20
C LEU A 111 1.98 8.35 -25.04
N ASN A 112 1.29 9.33 -25.62
CA ASN A 112 1.94 10.40 -26.38
C ASN A 112 2.87 11.23 -25.49
N GLU A 113 2.48 11.55 -24.26
CA GLU A 113 3.33 12.26 -23.30
C GLU A 113 4.62 11.48 -22.98
N GLN A 114 4.53 10.16 -22.84
CA GLN A 114 5.71 9.30 -22.62
C GLN A 114 6.65 9.22 -23.82
N LEU A 115 6.10 9.34 -25.03
CA LEU A 115 6.85 9.26 -26.29
C LEU A 115 7.41 10.61 -26.74
N ALA A 116 6.81 11.73 -26.28
CA ALA A 116 7.19 13.08 -26.67
C ALA A 116 8.69 13.41 -26.48
N PRO A 117 9.38 12.98 -25.39
CA PRO A 117 10.81 13.20 -25.25
C PRO A 117 11.67 12.51 -26.32
N MET A 118 11.13 11.48 -26.96
CA MET A 118 11.77 10.78 -28.08
C MET A 118 11.35 11.33 -29.45
N GLY A 119 10.54 12.41 -29.49
CA GLY A 119 10.00 13.00 -30.73
C GLY A 119 9.03 12.08 -31.46
N MET A 120 8.39 11.14 -30.75
CA MET A 120 7.45 10.17 -31.29
C MET A 120 6.05 10.36 -30.68
N ASP A 121 5.04 9.82 -31.35
CA ASP A 121 3.68 9.70 -30.83
C ASP A 121 3.15 8.27 -31.04
N ALA A 122 2.01 7.93 -30.45
CA ALA A 122 1.41 6.60 -30.57
C ALA A 122 1.10 6.22 -32.02
N SER A 123 0.81 7.21 -32.88
CA SER A 123 0.52 6.99 -34.30
C SER A 123 1.75 6.55 -35.10
N SER A 124 2.94 7.02 -34.69
CA SER A 124 4.23 6.70 -35.32
C SER A 124 4.68 5.24 -35.12
N LEU A 125 4.07 4.50 -34.18
CA LEU A 125 4.52 3.17 -33.76
C LEU A 125 3.73 2.00 -34.38
N GLY A 126 2.73 2.27 -35.22
CA GLY A 126 1.94 1.20 -35.86
C GLY A 126 1.26 0.26 -34.85
N LEU A 127 0.81 0.81 -33.72
CA LEU A 127 0.28 0.05 -32.60
C LEU A 127 -1.04 -0.66 -32.94
N PRO A 128 -1.36 -1.78 -32.27
CA PRO A 128 -2.71 -2.36 -32.29
C PRO A 128 -3.77 -1.34 -31.82
N PRO A 129 -5.07 -1.61 -32.06
CA PRO A 129 -6.15 -0.77 -31.55
C PRO A 129 -6.00 -0.50 -30.05
N MET A 130 -6.22 0.75 -29.63
CA MET A 130 -6.04 1.15 -28.23
C MET A 130 -6.87 0.30 -27.26
N SER A 131 -8.07 -0.10 -27.67
CA SER A 131 -8.90 -1.02 -26.90
C SER A 131 -8.21 -2.34 -26.56
N LEU A 132 -7.44 -2.91 -27.50
CA LEU A 132 -6.68 -4.15 -27.25
C LEU A 132 -5.53 -3.91 -26.27
N LEU A 133 -4.83 -2.77 -26.40
CA LEU A 133 -3.75 -2.41 -25.48
C LEU A 133 -4.27 -2.19 -24.05
N VAL A 134 -5.40 -1.51 -23.91
CA VAL A 134 -6.06 -1.29 -22.61
C VAL A 134 -6.51 -2.62 -22.00
N ILE A 135 -7.13 -3.50 -22.79
CA ILE A 135 -7.52 -4.85 -22.32
C ILE A 135 -6.29 -5.64 -21.87
N ALA A 136 -5.20 -5.59 -22.63
CA ALA A 136 -3.95 -6.25 -22.26
C ALA A 136 -3.37 -5.67 -20.96
N GLN A 137 -3.41 -4.34 -20.79
CA GLN A 137 -2.95 -3.67 -19.58
C GLN A 137 -3.76 -4.08 -18.35
N ILE A 138 -5.10 -4.12 -18.46
CA ILE A 138 -6.00 -4.59 -17.39
C ILE A 138 -5.74 -6.07 -17.07
N ALA A 139 -5.62 -6.91 -18.10
CA ALA A 139 -5.32 -8.33 -17.94
C ALA A 139 -3.95 -8.58 -17.29
N SER A 140 -3.01 -7.64 -17.44
CA SER A 140 -1.68 -7.71 -16.83
C SER A 140 -1.64 -7.30 -15.34
N ILE A 141 -2.69 -6.66 -14.80
CA ILE A 141 -2.70 -6.15 -13.42
C ILE A 141 -2.32 -7.24 -12.39
N PRO A 142 -2.85 -8.48 -12.44
CA PRO A 142 -2.43 -9.53 -11.51
C PRO A 142 -0.94 -9.89 -11.61
N ILE A 143 -0.35 -9.81 -12.81
CA ILE A 143 1.08 -10.03 -13.01
C ILE A 143 1.86 -8.86 -12.41
N GLY A 144 1.44 -7.62 -12.70
CA GLY A 144 2.01 -6.42 -12.09
C GLY A 144 1.93 -6.43 -10.56
N ALA A 145 0.86 -7.00 -9.99
CA ALA A 145 0.70 -7.16 -8.55
C ALA A 145 1.77 -8.08 -7.96
N LEU A 146 2.11 -9.18 -8.64
CA LEU A 146 3.17 -10.09 -8.22
C LEU A 146 4.55 -9.40 -8.23
N PHE A 147 4.84 -8.56 -9.22
CA PHE A 147 6.07 -7.75 -9.22
C PHE A 147 6.08 -6.74 -8.06
N ASN A 148 4.95 -6.06 -7.84
CA ASN A 148 4.82 -5.10 -6.74
C ASN A 148 4.91 -5.75 -5.35
N CYS A 149 4.60 -7.06 -5.22
CA CYS A 149 4.77 -7.78 -3.96
C CYS A 149 6.20 -7.69 -3.41
N LEU A 150 7.23 -7.60 -4.27
CA LEU A 150 8.62 -7.48 -3.84
C LEU A 150 8.84 -6.21 -3.01
N PHE A 151 8.33 -5.08 -3.50
CA PHE A 151 8.45 -3.79 -2.83
C PHE A 151 7.48 -3.70 -1.65
N ALA A 152 6.24 -4.13 -1.84
CA ALA A 152 5.22 -4.17 -0.79
C ALA A 152 5.66 -5.03 0.41
N PHE A 153 6.43 -6.10 0.19
CA PHE A 153 7.00 -6.90 1.27
C PHE A 153 7.91 -6.05 2.18
N GLY A 154 8.72 -5.16 1.61
CA GLY A 154 9.58 -4.24 2.37
C GLY A 154 8.79 -3.36 3.34
N GLU A 155 7.63 -2.89 2.92
CA GLU A 155 6.75 -2.08 3.75
C GLU A 155 5.97 -2.90 4.76
N GLU A 156 5.30 -3.96 4.29
CA GLU A 156 4.37 -4.73 5.09
C GLU A 156 5.06 -5.46 6.24
N VAL A 157 6.32 -5.88 6.10
CA VAL A 157 7.10 -6.42 7.23
C VAL A 157 7.16 -5.42 8.39
N GLY A 158 7.33 -4.14 8.09
CA GLY A 158 7.32 -3.08 9.11
C GLY A 158 5.92 -2.83 9.66
N TRP A 159 4.95 -2.58 8.78
CA TRP A 159 3.62 -2.11 9.18
C TRP A 159 2.73 -3.22 9.75
N ARG A 160 2.56 -4.33 9.02
CA ARG A 160 1.66 -5.44 9.38
C ARG A 160 2.42 -6.58 10.05
N GLY A 161 3.72 -6.71 9.78
CA GLY A 161 4.60 -7.70 10.39
C GLY A 161 4.99 -7.34 11.82
N TRP A 162 5.40 -6.10 12.07
CA TRP A 162 5.90 -5.69 13.39
C TRP A 162 5.01 -4.66 14.11
N LEU A 163 4.74 -3.51 13.51
CA LEU A 163 4.09 -2.38 14.19
C LEU A 163 2.65 -2.71 14.62
N LEU A 164 1.85 -3.28 13.71
CA LEU A 164 0.46 -3.64 14.02
C LEU A 164 0.37 -4.65 15.18
N PRO A 165 1.14 -5.77 15.18
CA PRO A 165 1.24 -6.65 16.35
C PRO A 165 1.69 -5.96 17.64
N ALA A 166 2.68 -5.06 17.57
CA ALA A 166 3.18 -4.33 18.73
C ALA A 166 2.12 -3.40 19.35
N LEU A 167 1.24 -2.83 18.53
CA LEU A 167 0.15 -1.96 18.97
C LEU A 167 -1.09 -2.71 19.48
N ARG A 168 -1.13 -4.05 19.37
CA ARG A 168 -2.29 -4.89 19.78
C ARG A 168 -2.79 -4.69 21.20
N PRO A 169 -1.93 -4.41 22.21
CA PRO A 169 -2.41 -4.12 23.57
C PRO A 169 -3.36 -2.93 23.66
N LEU A 170 -3.33 -2.00 22.70
CA LEU A 170 -4.24 -0.85 22.64
C LEU A 170 -5.66 -1.21 22.12
N GLY A 171 -5.87 -2.46 21.70
CA GLY A 171 -7.12 -2.94 21.11
C GLY A 171 -7.17 -2.78 19.58
N THR A 172 -8.02 -3.59 18.94
CA THR A 172 -8.03 -3.76 17.47
C THR A 172 -8.08 -2.45 16.68
N TRP A 173 -9.03 -1.57 16.99
CA TRP A 173 -9.23 -0.35 16.21
C TRP A 173 -8.10 0.66 16.40
N ALA A 174 -7.64 0.85 17.63
CA ALA A 174 -6.49 1.72 17.91
C ALA A 174 -5.24 1.21 17.17
N SER A 175 -4.96 -0.10 17.21
CA SER A 175 -3.80 -0.65 16.51
C SER A 175 -3.88 -0.46 14.99
N LEU A 176 -5.07 -0.67 14.39
CA LEU A 176 -5.29 -0.49 12.96
C LEU A 176 -5.10 0.97 12.57
N LEU A 177 -5.77 1.90 13.25
CA LEU A 177 -5.73 3.32 12.90
C LEU A 177 -4.35 3.93 13.13
N ILE A 178 -3.71 3.68 14.28
CA ILE A 178 -2.38 4.23 14.58
C ILE A 178 -1.34 3.71 13.57
N SER A 179 -1.32 2.40 13.30
CA SER A 179 -0.39 1.82 12.32
C SER A 179 -0.58 2.45 10.94
N SER A 180 -1.84 2.67 10.55
CA SER A 180 -2.17 3.20 9.23
C SER A 180 -1.88 4.70 9.07
N VAL A 181 -2.08 5.49 10.13
CA VAL A 181 -1.68 6.91 10.17
C VAL A 181 -0.16 7.04 10.10
N ILE A 182 0.57 6.20 10.83
CA ILE A 182 2.03 6.16 10.77
C ILE A 182 2.49 5.81 9.34
N TRP A 183 1.85 4.82 8.70
CA TRP A 183 2.11 4.48 7.30
C TRP A 183 1.85 5.66 6.35
N GLY A 184 0.75 6.40 6.53
CA GLY A 184 0.47 7.61 5.76
C GLY A 184 1.53 8.70 5.93
N LEU A 185 1.90 9.01 7.18
CA LEU A 185 2.92 10.01 7.50
C LEU A 185 4.32 9.63 6.98
N TRP A 186 4.60 8.34 6.84
CA TRP A 186 5.86 7.86 6.25
C TRP A 186 6.07 8.32 4.81
N HIS A 187 4.99 8.59 4.07
CA HIS A 187 5.05 9.08 2.69
C HIS A 187 5.36 10.58 2.58
N ALA A 188 5.43 11.32 3.69
CA ALA A 188 5.69 12.76 3.68
C ALA A 188 6.84 13.22 2.77
N PRO A 189 8.01 12.54 2.71
CA PRO A 189 9.12 13.00 1.88
C PRO A 189 8.82 13.03 0.38
N VAL A 190 7.91 12.17 -0.10
CA VAL A 190 7.56 12.10 -1.54
C VAL A 190 6.25 12.82 -1.83
N ILE A 191 5.29 12.81 -0.90
CA ILE A 191 4.02 13.52 -1.05
C ILE A 191 4.23 15.03 -1.08
N LEU A 192 5.12 15.57 -0.24
CA LEU A 192 5.43 17.00 -0.27
C LEU A 192 6.19 17.44 -1.54
N LEU A 193 6.59 16.49 -2.40
CA LEU A 193 7.12 16.72 -3.75
C LEU A 193 6.05 16.52 -4.85
N GLY A 194 4.77 16.37 -4.49
CA GLY A 194 3.65 16.24 -5.44
C GLY A 194 3.23 14.80 -5.74
N TYR A 195 3.83 13.78 -5.12
CA TYR A 195 3.47 12.39 -5.40
C TYR A 195 1.98 12.09 -5.14
N ASN A 196 1.36 11.28 -6.01
CA ASN A 196 -0.05 10.86 -6.02
C ASN A 196 -1.12 11.94 -6.21
N PHE A 197 -0.91 13.17 -5.73
CA PHE A 197 -1.96 14.20 -5.68
C PHE A 197 -1.62 15.50 -6.39
N ASP A 198 -0.40 15.61 -6.94
CA ASP A 198 0.13 16.85 -7.54
C ASP A 198 0.02 18.07 -6.60
N ARG A 199 0.22 17.81 -5.30
CA ARG A 199 0.13 18.80 -4.22
C ARG A 199 1.39 18.72 -3.37
N THR A 200 2.13 19.83 -3.30
CA THR A 200 3.41 19.94 -2.57
C THR A 200 3.23 20.47 -1.14
N ASP A 201 2.03 20.31 -0.57
CA ASP A 201 1.63 20.91 0.69
C ASP A 201 1.09 19.90 1.72
N VAL A 202 0.71 20.44 2.89
CA VAL A 202 0.15 19.63 3.98
C VAL A 202 -1.20 18.98 3.59
N VAL A 203 -1.94 19.56 2.64
CA VAL A 203 -3.21 18.99 2.18
C VAL A 203 -2.93 17.67 1.45
N GLY A 204 -1.93 17.64 0.55
CA GLY A 204 -1.46 16.41 -0.08
C GLY A 204 -1.10 15.32 0.95
N LEU A 205 -0.37 15.70 2.01
CA LEU A 205 -0.01 14.77 3.09
C LEU A 205 -1.23 14.25 3.86
N LEU A 206 -2.19 15.13 4.17
CA LEU A 206 -3.42 14.72 4.85
C LEU A 206 -4.27 13.79 3.99
N LEU A 207 -4.37 14.05 2.68
CA LEU A 207 -5.02 13.14 1.73
C LEU A 207 -4.36 11.75 1.79
N MET A 208 -3.02 11.71 1.77
CA MET A 208 -2.29 10.44 1.88
C MET A 208 -2.56 9.73 3.20
N VAL A 209 -2.58 10.46 4.33
CA VAL A 209 -2.85 9.87 5.65
C VAL A 209 -4.24 9.25 5.71
N VAL A 210 -5.26 9.91 5.16
CA VAL A 210 -6.62 9.36 5.13
C VAL A 210 -6.71 8.15 4.17
N GLY A 211 -6.08 8.23 2.99
CA GLY A 211 -6.01 7.10 2.04
C GLY A 211 -5.32 5.88 2.65
N CYS A 212 -4.17 6.09 3.28
CA CYS A 212 -3.45 5.07 4.03
C CYS A 212 -4.23 4.57 5.23
N ALA A 213 -5.03 5.40 5.92
CA ALA A 213 -5.91 4.94 7.00
C ALA A 213 -6.96 3.95 6.48
N ALA A 214 -7.58 4.26 5.33
CA ALA A 214 -8.59 3.42 4.71
C ALA A 214 -8.02 2.06 4.25
N TRP A 215 -6.98 2.06 3.40
CA TRP A 215 -6.31 0.83 2.95
C TRP A 215 -5.60 0.11 4.09
N GLY A 216 -5.07 0.92 5.01
CA GLY A 216 -4.61 0.61 6.36
C GLY A 216 -5.39 -0.47 7.06
N VAL A 217 -6.65 -0.14 7.34
CA VAL A 217 -7.64 -0.99 8.00
C VAL A 217 -7.87 -2.27 7.20
N PHE A 218 -8.00 -2.19 5.87
CA PHE A 218 -8.23 -3.36 5.02
C PHE A 218 -7.05 -4.36 5.05
N PHE A 219 -5.81 -3.89 4.86
CA PHE A 219 -4.62 -4.75 4.94
C PHE A 219 -4.39 -5.28 6.35
N GLY A 220 -4.62 -4.45 7.36
CA GLY A 220 -4.56 -4.85 8.76
C GLY A 220 -5.60 -5.93 9.07
N TRP A 221 -6.82 -5.82 8.53
CA TRP A 221 -7.84 -6.85 8.63
C TRP A 221 -7.40 -8.19 8.01
N LEU A 222 -6.84 -8.17 6.80
CA LEU A 222 -6.26 -9.36 6.16
C LEU A 222 -5.20 -10.02 7.05
N ARG A 223 -4.28 -9.22 7.61
CA ARG A 223 -3.23 -9.66 8.53
C ARG A 223 -3.81 -10.28 9.81
N LEU A 224 -4.78 -9.63 10.43
CA LEU A 224 -5.39 -10.07 11.69
C LEU A 224 -6.24 -11.31 11.51
N ARG A 225 -6.88 -11.51 10.36
CA ARG A 225 -7.75 -12.66 10.10
C ARG A 225 -7.01 -13.89 9.62
N SER A 226 -5.97 -13.70 8.82
CA SER A 226 -5.16 -14.79 8.29
C SER A 226 -4.06 -15.25 9.25
N ALA A 227 -3.68 -14.42 10.23
CA ALA A 227 -2.43 -14.53 10.99
C ALA A 227 -1.15 -14.55 10.13
N SER A 228 -1.25 -14.23 8.84
CA SER A 228 -0.14 -14.24 7.90
C SER A 228 0.10 -12.85 7.32
N LEU A 229 1.36 -12.58 7.00
CA LEU A 229 1.77 -11.35 6.34
C LEU A 229 1.43 -11.34 4.84
N TRP A 230 1.49 -12.50 4.18
CA TRP A 230 1.38 -12.63 2.73
C TRP A 230 0.08 -12.08 2.13
N PRO A 231 -1.11 -12.26 2.75
CA PRO A 231 -2.33 -11.62 2.25
C PRO A 231 -2.24 -10.09 2.17
N ALA A 232 -1.59 -9.45 3.15
CA ALA A 232 -1.41 -8.00 3.15
C ALA A 232 -0.37 -7.56 2.09
N VAL A 233 0.73 -8.31 1.94
CA VAL A 233 1.75 -8.06 0.91
C VAL A 233 1.15 -8.11 -0.49
N ILE A 234 0.38 -9.16 -0.78
CA ILE A 234 -0.26 -9.33 -2.09
C ILE A 234 -1.33 -8.28 -2.29
N ALA A 235 -2.10 -7.93 -1.26
CA ALA A 235 -3.11 -6.87 -1.37
C ALA A 235 -2.51 -5.50 -1.65
N HIS A 236 -1.41 -5.17 -0.99
CA HIS A 236 -0.67 -3.93 -1.24
C HIS A 236 -0.07 -3.95 -2.65
N GLY A 237 0.54 -5.07 -3.07
CA GLY A 237 1.02 -5.23 -4.45
C GLY A 237 -0.09 -5.02 -5.50
N SER A 238 -1.28 -5.59 -5.27
CA SER A 238 -2.45 -5.41 -6.14
C SER A 238 -2.96 -3.98 -6.17
N LEU A 239 -2.96 -3.27 -5.03
CA LEU A 239 -3.30 -1.85 -4.99
C LEU A 239 -2.34 -1.04 -5.88
N ASN A 240 -1.03 -1.23 -5.73
CA ASN A 240 -0.03 -0.51 -6.50
C ASN A 240 -0.16 -0.77 -8.01
N ALA A 241 -0.41 -2.02 -8.39
CA ALA A 241 -0.59 -2.41 -9.79
C ALA A 241 -1.90 -1.86 -10.41
N ALA A 242 -2.96 -1.75 -9.62
CA ALA A 242 -4.26 -1.24 -10.08
C ALA A 242 -4.39 0.29 -9.95
N ALA A 243 -3.48 0.97 -9.24
CA ALA A 243 -3.62 2.38 -8.85
C ALA A 243 -3.89 3.32 -10.03
N GLY A 244 -3.29 3.02 -11.20
CA GLY A 244 -3.44 3.82 -12.42
C GLY A 244 -4.69 3.54 -13.25
N LEU A 245 -5.62 2.70 -12.79
CA LEU A 245 -6.80 2.29 -13.58
C LEU A 245 -7.67 3.49 -14.00
N PHE A 246 -7.77 4.54 -13.17
CA PHE A 246 -8.53 5.73 -13.51
C PHE A 246 -7.91 6.51 -14.69
N MET A 247 -6.58 6.52 -14.83
CA MET A 247 -5.88 7.15 -15.96
C MET A 247 -6.08 6.35 -17.25
N LEU A 248 -6.18 5.03 -17.14
CA LEU A 248 -6.38 4.13 -18.27
C LEU A 248 -7.78 4.26 -18.90
N LEU A 249 -8.80 4.54 -18.07
CA LEU A 249 -10.20 4.56 -18.47
C LEU A 249 -10.78 5.99 -18.64
N GLY A 250 -10.05 7.01 -18.21
CA GLY A 250 -10.47 8.40 -18.30
C GLY A 250 -10.44 8.95 -19.72
N ALA A 251 -11.33 9.90 -20.02
CA ALA A 251 -11.31 10.69 -21.24
C ALA A 251 -10.14 11.69 -21.23
N ALA A 252 -9.60 11.98 -22.42
CA ALA A 252 -8.57 13.00 -22.61
C ALA A 252 -9.06 14.40 -22.20
N GLY A 253 -8.14 15.27 -21.78
CA GLY A 253 -8.44 16.67 -21.44
C GLY A 253 -9.27 16.91 -20.16
N ALA A 254 -9.74 15.85 -19.49
CA ALA A 254 -10.52 15.98 -18.26
C ALA A 254 -9.68 16.37 -17.02
N GLN A 255 -8.34 16.27 -17.09
CA GLN A 255 -7.37 16.55 -16.02
C GLN A 255 -7.94 16.31 -14.60
N PRO A 256 -8.38 15.08 -14.31
CA PRO A 256 -9.16 14.81 -13.10
C PRO A 256 -8.31 15.01 -11.85
N ASP A 257 -8.86 15.70 -10.84
CA ASP A 257 -8.16 15.89 -9.56
C ASP A 257 -7.91 14.53 -8.91
N ALA A 258 -6.64 14.14 -8.84
CA ALA A 258 -6.23 12.86 -8.26
C ALA A 258 -6.63 12.72 -6.78
N ALA A 259 -6.85 13.82 -6.07
CA ALA A 259 -7.43 13.80 -4.72
C ALA A 259 -8.85 13.23 -4.69
N LEU A 260 -9.61 13.38 -5.78
CA LEU A 260 -10.98 12.89 -5.89
C LEU A 260 -11.03 11.50 -6.52
N VAL A 261 -10.29 11.27 -7.60
CA VAL A 261 -10.48 10.08 -8.46
C VAL A 261 -9.57 8.90 -8.12
N SER A 262 -8.40 9.15 -7.51
CA SER A 262 -7.45 8.07 -7.23
C SER A 262 -7.98 7.12 -6.15
N PRO A 263 -7.53 5.86 -6.13
CA PRO A 263 -7.93 4.92 -5.08
C PRO A 263 -7.37 5.26 -3.69
N LEU A 264 -6.39 6.18 -3.60
CA LEU A 264 -5.92 6.78 -2.36
C LEU A 264 -6.66 8.08 -2.01
N GLY A 265 -7.47 8.61 -2.93
CA GLY A 265 -8.30 9.81 -2.77
C GLY A 265 -9.74 9.50 -2.37
N VAL A 266 -10.60 10.51 -2.45
CA VAL A 266 -11.97 10.50 -1.90
C VAL A 266 -12.81 9.34 -2.43
N ALA A 267 -12.76 9.04 -3.72
CA ALA A 267 -13.50 7.90 -4.28
C ALA A 267 -13.07 6.56 -3.65
N GLY A 268 -11.77 6.36 -3.45
CA GLY A 268 -11.24 5.20 -2.74
C GLY A 268 -11.67 5.16 -1.27
N TRP A 269 -11.69 6.31 -0.59
CA TRP A 269 -12.13 6.40 0.80
C TRP A 269 -13.58 5.97 0.97
N ILE A 270 -14.47 6.40 0.07
CA ILE A 270 -15.88 6.01 0.09
C ILE A 270 -16.02 4.49 -0.01
N VAL A 271 -15.35 3.88 -1.00
CA VAL A 271 -15.39 2.44 -1.24
C VAL A 271 -14.85 1.66 -0.03
N LEU A 272 -13.74 2.10 0.55
CA LEU A 272 -13.14 1.43 1.70
C LEU A 272 -13.85 1.69 3.02
N ALA A 273 -14.49 2.84 3.20
CA ALA A 273 -15.36 3.10 4.34
C ALA A 273 -16.55 2.14 4.31
N VAL A 274 -17.23 2.01 3.16
CA VAL A 274 -18.33 1.05 2.97
C VAL A 274 -17.85 -0.38 3.21
N THR A 275 -16.71 -0.75 2.64
CA THR A 275 -16.10 -2.08 2.84
C THR A 275 -15.80 -2.35 4.32
N SER A 276 -15.22 -1.38 5.02
CA SER A 276 -14.89 -1.48 6.45
C SER A 276 -16.15 -1.63 7.31
N VAL A 277 -17.22 -0.90 6.99
CA VAL A 277 -18.54 -1.02 7.64
C VAL A 277 -19.12 -2.41 7.41
N ILE A 278 -19.08 -2.94 6.18
CA ILE A 278 -19.55 -4.31 5.87
C ILE A 278 -18.75 -5.34 6.66
N LEU A 279 -17.41 -5.25 6.65
CA LEU A 279 -16.54 -6.16 7.40
C LEU A 279 -16.87 -6.11 8.91
N PHE A 280 -17.11 -4.92 9.47
CA PHE A 280 -17.51 -4.75 10.85
C PHE A 280 -18.88 -5.37 11.15
N ALA A 281 -19.91 -5.06 10.35
CA ALA A 281 -21.26 -5.58 10.50
C ALA A 281 -21.30 -7.11 10.40
N CYS A 282 -20.51 -7.69 9.49
CA CYS A 282 -20.33 -9.14 9.34
C CYS A 282 -19.47 -9.78 10.44
N GLY A 283 -19.11 -9.03 11.51
CA GLY A 283 -18.37 -9.52 12.66
C GLY A 283 -16.93 -9.92 12.36
N GLN A 284 -16.36 -9.46 11.25
CA GLN A 284 -15.04 -9.90 10.78
C GLN A 284 -13.88 -9.43 11.66
N PHE A 285 -14.11 -8.51 12.61
CA PHE A 285 -13.09 -8.10 13.59
C PHE A 285 -13.19 -8.82 14.94
N LYS A 286 -14.22 -9.67 15.17
CA LYS A 286 -14.46 -10.32 16.47
C LYS A 286 -13.49 -11.47 16.77
N LYS A 287 -13.23 -12.34 15.79
CA LYS A 287 -12.37 -13.52 15.94
C LYS A 287 -11.04 -13.31 15.24
N GLN A 288 -9.98 -13.23 16.03
CA GLN A 288 -8.62 -12.99 15.54
C GLN A 288 -7.69 -14.09 16.07
N PRO A 289 -7.01 -14.86 15.20
CA PRO A 289 -5.98 -15.79 15.63
C PRO A 289 -4.86 -15.08 16.42
N VAL A 290 -4.20 -15.85 17.29
CA VAL A 290 -3.00 -15.40 18.01
C VAL A 290 -1.88 -15.17 16.98
N LEU A 291 -1.30 -13.98 16.98
CA LEU A 291 -0.27 -13.59 16.00
C LEU A 291 1.12 -14.09 16.40
N ALA A 292 1.39 -14.21 17.71
CA ALA A 292 2.57 -14.82 18.31
C ALA A 292 2.19 -15.36 19.70
N GLU A 293 2.65 -16.57 20.07
CA GLU A 293 2.42 -17.10 21.42
C GLU A 293 3.12 -16.20 22.46
N LYS A 294 2.48 -16.01 23.63
CA LYS A 294 3.19 -15.48 24.80
C LYS A 294 4.37 -16.41 25.06
N ARG A 295 5.55 -15.84 25.28
CA ARG A 295 6.74 -16.56 25.79
C ARG A 295 6.24 -17.50 26.88
N GLN A 296 6.28 -18.81 26.66
CA GLN A 296 6.21 -19.74 27.78
C GLN A 296 7.42 -19.35 28.62
N ASN A 297 7.18 -18.81 29.82
CA ASN A 297 8.16 -18.99 30.88
C ASN A 297 8.22 -20.51 31.02
N ASP A 298 9.23 -21.12 30.42
CA ASP A 298 9.70 -22.40 30.90
C ASP A 298 9.99 -22.17 32.38
N GLY A 299 9.37 -22.98 33.25
CA GLY A 299 9.41 -22.80 34.69
C GLY A 299 10.78 -23.03 35.30
N SER A 300 11.81 -22.32 34.83
CA SER A 300 13.01 -22.07 35.59
C SER A 300 12.74 -20.84 36.45
N ASP A 301 12.72 -21.06 37.76
CA ASP A 301 12.63 -20.03 38.77
C ASP A 301 13.70 -18.96 38.54
N VAL A 302 13.30 -17.88 37.88
CA VAL A 302 14.00 -16.60 37.98
C VAL A 302 13.09 -15.72 38.80
N VAL A 303 13.40 -15.68 40.10
CA VAL A 303 12.95 -14.64 41.02
C VAL A 303 13.12 -13.31 40.30
N THR A 304 11.99 -12.66 39.99
CA THR A 304 11.99 -11.28 39.52
C THR A 304 12.37 -10.42 40.72
N PRO A 305 13.47 -9.63 40.65
CA PRO A 305 13.70 -8.64 41.69
C PRO A 305 12.56 -7.63 41.61
N THR A 306 11.80 -7.51 42.70
CA THR A 306 10.84 -6.41 42.82
C THR A 306 11.60 -5.08 42.81
N LEU A 307 10.99 -4.06 42.20
CA LEU A 307 11.59 -2.73 41.94
C LEU A 307 11.84 -1.89 43.21
N GLY A 308 12.03 -2.53 44.37
CA GLY A 308 12.30 -1.91 45.68
C GLY A 308 13.69 -2.19 46.25
N GLU A 309 14.56 -2.93 45.54
CA GLU A 309 15.89 -3.30 46.05
C GLU A 309 17.07 -2.69 45.26
N VAL A 310 16.79 -1.68 44.42
CA VAL A 310 17.84 -0.93 43.68
C VAL A 310 17.76 0.58 43.98
N LEU A 311 17.32 0.94 45.19
CA LEU A 311 17.55 2.25 45.80
C LEU A 311 18.13 2.04 47.19
#